data_AF-A0A7S4HYA5-F1
#
_entry.id   AF-A0A7S4HYA5-F1
#
_cell.length_a   1.000
_cell.length_b   1.000
_cell.length_c   1.000
_cell.angle_alpha   90.00
_cell.angle_beta   90.00
_cell.angle_gamma   90.00
#
_symmetry.space_group_name_H-M   'P 1'
#
loop_
_entity.id
_entity.type
_entity.pdbx_description
1 polymer ?
#
loop_
_entity_poly.entity_id
_entity_poly.type
_entity_poly.pdbx_seq_one_letter_code
_entity_poly.pdbx_strand_id
1 'polypeptide(L)'
;MTALARVSTLFKYVISEPMRWLTGKASKELTGWSTASSSQMLDDLEAVLKSIATDGHALLDPHLDPFARIEKQQPLFAKHLAELRTHAIHARVLEEARRPEGKGNIQATEMCVKLAEVMASAGLAAMRDPKRAIADKLTSQDGANSVGNSAAAHEHGKGAHQMNDHVESNFGCYDLVAHMFRYATVENL
;
A
#
# COMPACT_ATOMS: atom_id res chain seq x y z
N MET A 1 0.04 -11.07 21.27
CA MET A 1 -0.08 -9.69 20.76
C MET A 1 1.18 -9.19 20.05
N THR A 2 2.39 -9.53 20.51
CA THR A 2 3.67 -9.11 19.89
C THR A 2 3.79 -9.45 18.39
N ALA A 3 3.49 -10.68 17.97
CA ALA A 3 3.56 -11.07 16.56
C ALA A 3 2.65 -10.20 15.66
N LEU A 4 1.40 -9.96 16.11
CA LEU A 4 0.44 -9.13 15.39
C LEU A 4 0.90 -7.67 15.30
N ALA A 5 1.45 -7.12 16.39
CA ALA A 5 2.00 -5.77 16.38
C ALA A 5 3.17 -5.65 15.40
N ARG A 6 4.09 -6.62 15.38
CA ARG A 6 5.23 -6.64 14.45
C ARG A 6 4.80 -6.70 13.00
N VAL A 7 3.95 -7.66 12.63
CA VAL A 7 3.49 -7.80 11.25
C VAL A 7 2.70 -6.56 10.79
N SER A 8 1.85 -5.99 11.66
CA SER A 8 1.09 -4.77 11.34
C SER A 8 2.01 -3.57 11.14
N THR A 9 3.06 -3.43 11.95
CA THR A 9 4.11 -2.42 11.77
C THR A 9 4.79 -2.56 10.42
N LEU A 10 5.17 -3.78 10.02
CA LEU A 10 5.80 -4.02 8.71
C LEU A 10 4.86 -3.68 7.56
N PHE A 11 3.62 -4.17 7.57
CA PHE A 11 2.62 -3.80 6.54
C PHE A 11 2.36 -2.30 6.49
N LYS A 12 2.30 -1.63 7.65
CA LYS A 12 2.11 -0.18 7.71
C LYS A 12 3.26 0.57 7.03
N TYR A 13 4.49 0.36 7.49
CA TYR A 13 5.63 1.18 7.10
C TYR A 13 6.28 0.75 5.77
N VAL A 14 6.22 -0.53 5.41
CA VAL A 14 6.81 -1.05 4.15
C VAL A 14 5.84 -0.92 2.98
N ILE A 15 4.53 -1.06 3.21
CA ILE A 15 3.53 -1.12 2.14
C ILE A 15 2.56 0.06 2.20
N SER A 16 1.81 0.20 3.29
CA SER A 16 0.66 1.11 3.34
C SER A 16 1.05 2.58 3.30
N GLU A 17 2.07 3.00 4.05
CA GLU A 17 2.48 4.42 4.12
C GLU A 17 3.08 4.91 2.81
N PRO A 18 4.05 4.21 2.18
CA PRO A 18 4.56 4.64 0.88
C PRO A 18 3.46 4.70 -0.19
N MET A 19 2.56 3.72 -0.22
CA MET A 19 1.42 3.70 -1.14
C MET A 19 0.48 4.89 -0.90
N ARG A 20 0.14 5.21 0.36
CA ARG A 20 -0.69 6.37 0.71
C ARG A 20 -0.02 7.67 0.28
N TRP A 21 1.28 7.82 0.54
CA TRP A 21 2.02 9.00 0.13
C TRP A 21 2.01 9.17 -1.39
N LEU A 22 2.33 8.12 -2.16
CA LEU A 22 2.30 8.16 -3.63
C LEU A 22 0.93 8.57 -4.14
N THR A 23 -0.12 8.00 -3.57
CA THR A 23 -1.49 8.28 -3.97
C THR A 23 -1.92 9.72 -3.63
N GLY A 24 -1.50 10.24 -2.48
CA GLY A 24 -1.77 11.63 -2.07
C GLY A 24 -1.00 12.68 -2.88
N LYS A 25 0.13 12.30 -3.50
CA LYS A 25 0.98 13.21 -4.30
C LYS A 25 0.75 13.12 -5.81
N ALA A 26 0.01 12.12 -6.25
CA ALA A 26 -0.16 11.73 -7.65
C ALA A 26 -0.61 12.85 -8.61
N SER A 27 -1.52 13.74 -8.20
CA SER A 27 -2.11 14.72 -9.12
C SER A 27 -1.26 15.97 -9.36
N LYS A 28 -0.43 16.35 -8.40
CA LYS A 28 0.19 17.70 -8.37
C LYS A 28 1.71 17.68 -8.24
N GLU A 29 2.27 16.65 -7.63
CA GLU A 29 3.67 16.66 -7.20
C GLU A 29 4.51 15.56 -7.85
N LEU A 30 3.88 14.50 -8.38
CA LEU A 30 4.58 13.43 -9.08
C LEU A 30 4.67 13.70 -10.58
N THR A 31 5.88 13.66 -11.13
CA THR A 31 6.14 13.95 -12.53
C THR A 31 5.62 12.84 -13.42
N GLY A 32 4.73 13.17 -14.36
CA GLY A 32 4.18 12.22 -15.33
C GLY A 32 3.34 11.10 -14.72
N TRP A 33 2.90 11.25 -13.47
CA TRP A 33 2.07 10.26 -12.79
C TRP A 33 0.66 10.24 -13.35
N SER A 34 0.13 9.04 -13.59
CA SER A 34 -1.16 8.80 -14.22
C SER A 34 -1.86 7.57 -13.62
N THR A 35 -3.09 7.28 -14.04
CA THR A 35 -3.81 6.05 -13.69
C THR A 35 -3.03 4.78 -14.05
N ALA A 36 -2.28 4.79 -15.16
CA ALA A 36 -1.39 3.69 -15.54
C ALA A 36 -0.20 3.53 -14.58
N SER A 37 0.33 4.63 -14.03
CA SER A 37 1.40 4.59 -13.01
C SER A 37 0.93 3.91 -11.73
N SER A 38 -0.33 4.16 -11.33
CA SER A 38 -0.92 3.49 -10.16
C SER A 38 -1.29 2.04 -10.42
N SER A 39 -1.79 1.70 -11.62
CA SER A 39 -1.95 0.30 -12.00
C SER A 39 -0.61 -0.44 -11.92
N GLN A 40 0.45 0.18 -12.41
CA GLN A 40 1.78 -0.39 -12.37
C GLN A 40 2.31 -0.58 -10.93
N MET A 41 2.00 0.35 -10.02
CA MET A 41 2.24 0.22 -8.58
C MET A 41 1.45 -0.94 -7.96
N LEU A 42 0.20 -1.15 -8.37
CA LEU A 42 -0.63 -2.26 -7.90
C LEU A 42 -0.09 -3.62 -8.36
N ASP A 43 0.47 -3.71 -9.57
CA ASP A 43 1.15 -4.92 -10.04
C ASP A 43 2.40 -5.24 -9.21
N ASP A 44 3.22 -4.23 -8.86
CA ASP A 44 4.38 -4.42 -7.97
C ASP A 44 3.96 -4.94 -6.60
N LEU A 45 2.91 -4.33 -6.05
CA LEU A 45 2.35 -4.75 -4.77
C LEU A 45 1.81 -6.18 -4.85
N GLU A 46 1.11 -6.54 -5.94
CA GLU A 46 0.61 -7.89 -6.15
C GLU A 46 1.75 -8.91 -6.20
N ALA A 47 2.87 -8.59 -6.85
CA ALA A 47 4.06 -9.44 -6.89
C ALA A 47 4.69 -9.64 -5.50
N VAL A 48 4.80 -8.57 -4.71
CA VAL A 48 5.31 -8.65 -3.33
C VAL A 48 4.38 -9.47 -2.44
N LEU A 49 3.07 -9.24 -2.51
CA LEU A 49 2.11 -10.01 -1.71
C LEU A 49 2.12 -11.49 -2.11
N LYS A 50 2.33 -11.85 -3.39
CA LYS A 50 2.55 -13.24 -3.82
C LYS A 50 3.77 -13.85 -3.14
N SER A 51 4.88 -13.11 -3.07
CA SER A 51 6.09 -13.56 -2.38
C SER A 51 5.84 -13.81 -0.89
N ILE A 52 5.23 -12.84 -0.18
CA ILE A 52 4.94 -12.95 1.25
C ILE A 52 3.91 -14.05 1.56
N ALA A 53 2.92 -14.23 0.70
CA ALA A 53 1.92 -15.29 0.85
C ALA A 53 2.52 -16.69 0.67
N THR A 54 3.63 -16.80 -0.09
CA THR A 54 4.36 -18.05 -0.30
C THR A 54 5.33 -18.34 0.84
N ASP A 55 6.03 -17.30 1.30
CA ASP A 55 6.96 -17.35 2.43
C ASP A 55 6.90 -16.03 3.21
N GLY A 56 6.36 -16.07 4.42
CA GLY A 56 6.21 -14.90 5.27
C GLY A 56 7.54 -14.24 5.66
N HIS A 57 8.67 -14.96 5.56
CA HIS A 57 10.00 -14.39 5.80
C HIS A 57 10.35 -13.26 4.81
N ALA A 58 9.74 -13.24 3.62
CA ALA A 58 9.94 -12.17 2.65
C ALA A 58 9.63 -10.78 3.24
N LEU A 59 8.63 -10.67 4.12
CA LEU A 59 8.28 -9.39 4.77
C LEU A 59 9.34 -8.94 5.80
N LEU A 60 10.11 -9.88 6.35
CA LEU A 60 11.15 -9.61 7.33
C LEU A 60 12.48 -9.22 6.66
N ASP A 61 12.63 -9.42 5.35
CA ASP A 61 13.81 -9.05 4.59
C ASP A 61 14.03 -7.52 4.65
N PRO A 62 15.20 -7.05 5.12
CA PRO A 62 15.54 -5.62 5.14
C PRO A 62 15.52 -4.97 3.76
N HIS A 63 15.74 -5.76 2.69
CA HIS A 63 15.85 -5.30 1.31
C HIS A 63 14.53 -5.38 0.53
N LEU A 64 13.44 -5.87 1.15
CA LEU A 64 12.12 -5.82 0.53
C LEU A 64 11.72 -4.36 0.30
N ASP A 65 11.61 -3.99 -0.98
CA ASP A 65 11.13 -2.67 -1.41
C ASP A 65 10.16 -2.83 -2.60
N PRO A 66 8.83 -2.82 -2.33
CA PRO A 66 7.82 -2.90 -3.38
C PRO A 66 7.86 -1.72 -4.35
N PHE A 67 8.49 -0.60 -3.97
CA PHE A 67 8.43 0.66 -4.70
C PHE A 67 9.78 1.06 -5.30
N ALA A 68 10.79 0.19 -5.29
CA ALA A 68 12.14 0.47 -5.80
C ALA A 68 12.16 0.98 -7.25
N ARG A 69 11.22 0.50 -8.09
CA ARG A 69 11.07 1.01 -9.47
C ARG A 69 10.54 2.45 -9.48
N ILE A 70 9.54 2.74 -8.66
CA ILE A 70 8.92 4.07 -8.55
C ILE A 70 9.90 5.06 -7.91
N GLU A 71 10.70 4.64 -6.94
CA GLU A 71 11.78 5.42 -6.34
C GLU A 71 12.74 5.95 -7.41
N LYS A 72 13.16 5.11 -8.37
CA LYS A 72 14.03 5.51 -9.48
C LYS A 72 13.37 6.52 -10.44
N GLN A 73 12.04 6.48 -10.55
CA GLN A 73 11.28 7.31 -11.49
C GLN A 73 10.80 8.64 -10.89
N GLN A 74 10.65 8.71 -9.56
CA GLN A 74 10.03 9.82 -8.86
C GLN A 74 10.99 10.40 -7.83
N PRO A 75 11.78 11.44 -8.18
CA PRO A 75 12.78 12.03 -7.28
C PRO A 75 12.21 12.53 -5.94
N LEU A 76 10.98 13.06 -5.95
CA LEU A 76 10.31 13.51 -4.73
C LEU A 76 9.99 12.34 -3.79
N PHE A 77 9.58 11.21 -4.36
CA PHE A 77 9.33 9.99 -3.60
C PHE A 77 10.64 9.41 -3.04
N ALA A 78 11.71 9.39 -3.83
CA ALA A 78 13.02 8.97 -3.37
C ALA A 78 13.52 9.82 -2.19
N LYS A 79 13.34 11.15 -2.28
CA LYS A 79 13.65 12.06 -1.17
C LYS A 79 12.83 11.72 0.08
N HIS A 80 11.52 11.52 -0.07
CA HIS A 80 10.64 11.14 1.05
C HIS A 80 11.07 9.82 1.71
N LEU A 81 11.38 8.79 0.92
CA LEU A 81 11.88 7.52 1.45
C LEU A 81 13.23 7.68 2.16
N ALA A 82 14.13 8.53 1.64
CA ALA A 82 15.41 8.81 2.28
C ALA A 82 15.23 9.50 3.65
N GLU A 83 14.29 10.45 3.75
CA GLU A 83 13.92 11.10 5.02
C GLU A 83 13.36 10.08 6.03
N LEU A 84 12.47 9.18 5.61
CA LEU A 84 11.96 8.11 6.48
C LEU A 84 13.04 7.12 6.91
N ARG A 85 13.93 6.72 6.00
CA ARG A 85 15.04 5.77 6.29
C ARG A 85 16.06 6.37 7.25
N THR A 86 16.25 7.69 7.26
CA THR A 86 17.16 8.39 8.17
C THR A 86 16.50 8.85 9.48
N HIS A 87 15.16 8.85 9.54
CA HIS A 87 14.43 9.20 10.76
C HIS A 87 14.63 8.14 11.85
N ALA A 88 15.31 8.51 12.94
CA ALA A 88 15.79 7.56 13.96
C ALA A 88 14.71 6.65 14.56
N ILE A 89 13.51 7.18 14.82
CA ILE A 89 12.41 6.38 15.38
C ILE A 89 11.87 5.41 14.32
N HIS A 90 11.76 5.85 13.08
CA HIS A 90 11.21 5.05 12.00
C HIS A 90 12.14 3.87 11.68
N ALA A 91 13.44 4.14 11.57
CA ALA A 91 14.48 3.12 11.38
C ALA A 91 14.47 2.08 12.52
N ARG A 92 14.44 2.53 13.78
CA ARG A 92 14.41 1.64 14.95
C ARG A 92 13.18 0.75 14.99
N VAL A 93 12.00 1.30 14.70
CA VAL A 93 10.75 0.53 14.70
C VAL A 93 10.75 -0.56 13.62
N LEU A 94 11.25 -0.24 12.42
CA LEU A 94 11.39 -1.23 11.35
C LEU A 94 12.43 -2.31 11.68
N GLU A 95 13.58 -1.91 12.24
CA GLU A 95 14.62 -2.83 12.66
C GLU A 95 14.11 -3.80 13.73
N GLU A 96 13.47 -3.29 14.78
CA GLU A 96 12.91 -4.12 15.85
C GLU A 96 11.79 -5.06 15.35
N ALA A 97 10.96 -4.59 14.41
CA ALA A 97 9.91 -5.42 13.82
C ALA A 97 10.48 -6.58 12.99
N ARG A 98 11.54 -6.33 12.21
CA ARG A 98 12.22 -7.35 11.38
C ARG A 98 13.09 -8.28 12.21
N ARG A 99 13.91 -7.72 13.10
CA ARG A 99 14.89 -8.43 13.93
C ARG A 99 14.67 -8.10 15.41
N PRO A 100 13.68 -8.73 16.05
CA PRO A 100 13.38 -8.47 17.45
C PRO A 100 14.54 -8.87 18.35
N GLU A 101 14.76 -8.07 19.39
CA GLU A 101 15.64 -8.44 20.50
C GLU A 101 14.82 -8.88 21.72
N GLY A 102 15.42 -9.72 22.58
CA GLY A 102 14.78 -10.25 23.78
C GLY A 102 13.97 -11.53 23.55
N LYS A 103 14.03 -12.44 24.53
CA LYS A 103 13.52 -13.83 24.41
C LYS A 103 12.04 -13.90 24.01
N GLY A 104 11.18 -13.04 24.55
CA GLY A 104 9.74 -13.04 24.25
C GLY A 104 9.41 -12.57 22.83
N ASN A 105 10.13 -11.58 22.30
CA ASN A 105 9.89 -11.08 20.95
C ASN A 105 10.46 -12.03 19.89
N ILE A 106 11.57 -12.72 20.20
CA ILE A 106 12.15 -13.78 19.36
C ILE A 106 11.19 -14.98 19.25
N GLN A 107 10.59 -15.41 20.36
CA GLN A 107 9.59 -16.50 20.37
C GLN A 107 8.36 -16.21 19.49
N ALA A 108 8.06 -14.92 19.24
CA ALA A 108 6.94 -14.51 18.42
C ALA A 108 7.23 -14.52 16.91
N THR A 109 8.46 -14.80 16.46
CA THR A 109 8.86 -14.72 15.04
C THR A 109 8.09 -15.70 14.15
N GLU A 110 7.99 -16.97 14.53
CA GLU A 110 7.23 -17.96 13.76
C GLU A 110 5.75 -17.57 13.58
N MET A 111 5.16 -16.99 14.62
CA MET A 111 3.78 -16.47 14.52
C MET A 111 3.71 -15.22 13.64
N CYS A 112 4.73 -14.37 13.66
CA CYS A 112 4.80 -13.18 12.79
C CYS A 112 4.87 -13.59 11.31
N VAL A 113 5.66 -14.60 10.98
CA VAL A 113 5.79 -15.16 9.62
C VAL A 113 4.45 -15.72 9.14
N LYS A 114 3.80 -16.58 9.96
CA LYS A 114 2.46 -17.11 9.63
C LYS A 114 1.40 -16.03 9.45
N LEU A 115 1.41 -15.00 10.31
CA LEU A 115 0.48 -13.88 10.16
C LEU A 115 0.77 -13.07 8.89
N ALA A 116 2.04 -12.94 8.48
CA ALA A 116 2.39 -12.27 7.24
C ALA A 116 1.82 -13.01 6.02
N GLU A 117 1.95 -14.34 5.99
CA GLU A 117 1.36 -15.20 4.94
C GLU A 117 -0.16 -15.06 4.88
N VAL A 118 -0.84 -15.11 6.03
CA VAL A 118 -2.31 -14.97 6.12
C VAL A 118 -2.76 -13.58 5.65
N MET A 119 -2.11 -12.52 6.11
CA MET A 119 -2.44 -11.14 5.74
C MET A 119 -2.18 -10.90 4.25
N ALA A 120 -1.06 -11.40 3.71
CA ALA A 120 -0.75 -11.28 2.29
C ALA A 120 -1.72 -12.08 1.42
N SER A 121 -2.08 -13.30 1.83
CA SER A 121 -3.09 -14.11 1.14
C SER A 121 -4.46 -13.43 1.10
N ALA A 122 -4.89 -12.85 2.23
CA ALA A 122 -6.13 -12.08 2.30
C ALA A 122 -6.06 -10.81 1.43
N GLY A 123 -4.91 -10.13 1.42
CA GLY A 123 -4.64 -8.98 0.54
C GLY A 123 -4.75 -9.35 -0.94
N LEU A 124 -4.13 -10.46 -1.36
CA LEU A 124 -4.23 -10.97 -2.73
C LEU A 124 -5.66 -11.34 -3.12
N ALA A 125 -6.38 -12.04 -2.24
CA ALA A 125 -7.78 -12.38 -2.47
C ALA A 125 -8.63 -11.12 -2.68
N ALA A 126 -8.38 -10.07 -1.89
CA ALA A 126 -9.05 -8.79 -2.06
C ALA A 126 -8.62 -8.05 -3.34
N MET A 127 -7.35 -8.08 -3.72
CA MET A 127 -6.88 -7.43 -4.94
C MET A 127 -7.43 -8.08 -6.21
N ARG A 128 -7.62 -9.41 -6.20
CA ARG A 128 -8.12 -10.21 -7.33
C ARG A 128 -9.62 -10.42 -7.35
N ASP A 129 -10.35 -9.94 -6.34
CA ASP A 129 -11.81 -10.05 -6.32
C ASP A 129 -12.40 -9.22 -7.48
N PRO A 130 -13.06 -9.85 -8.48
CA PRO A 130 -13.59 -9.13 -9.64
C PRO A 130 -14.69 -8.12 -9.27
N LYS A 131 -15.22 -8.17 -8.04
CA LYS A 131 -16.19 -7.19 -7.53
C LYS A 131 -15.53 -5.89 -7.05
N ARG A 132 -14.19 -5.84 -6.98
CA ARG A 132 -13.43 -4.67 -6.50
C ARG A 132 -12.73 -3.98 -7.66
N ALA A 133 -12.71 -2.65 -7.62
CA ALA A 133 -12.09 -1.81 -8.65
C ALA A 133 -10.57 -2.04 -8.82
N ILE A 134 -9.91 -2.64 -7.83
CA ILE A 134 -8.48 -2.98 -7.92
C ILE A 134 -8.24 -4.07 -8.96
N ALA A 135 -9.12 -5.06 -9.09
CA ALA A 135 -8.94 -6.18 -10.03
C ALA A 135 -8.87 -5.70 -11.48
N ASP A 136 -9.67 -4.69 -11.85
CA ASP A 136 -9.67 -4.07 -13.17
C ASP A 136 -8.38 -3.27 -13.50
N LYS A 137 -7.52 -3.03 -12.50
CA LYS A 137 -6.23 -2.35 -12.64
C LYS A 137 -5.04 -3.32 -12.63
N LEU A 138 -5.26 -4.63 -12.48
CA LEU A 138 -4.19 -5.62 -12.44
C LEU A 138 -3.96 -6.24 -13.81
N THR A 139 -2.69 -6.32 -14.22
CA THR A 139 -2.33 -7.03 -15.46
C THR A 139 -2.57 -8.54 -15.35
N SER A 140 -2.40 -9.11 -14.15
CA SER A 140 -2.64 -10.54 -13.90
C SER A 140 -4.10 -10.97 -13.99
N GLN A 141 -5.03 -10.02 -14.09
CA GLN A 141 -6.47 -10.24 -14.22
C GLN A 141 -7.01 -9.80 -15.59
N ASP A 142 -6.12 -9.46 -16.53
CA ASP A 142 -6.48 -8.87 -17.83
C ASP A 142 -7.42 -7.65 -17.67
N GLY A 143 -7.20 -6.86 -16.60
CA GLY A 143 -8.07 -5.74 -16.25
C GLY A 143 -8.07 -4.67 -17.35
N ALA A 144 -9.25 -4.12 -17.69
CA ALA A 144 -9.37 -3.20 -18.82
C ALA A 144 -8.55 -1.92 -18.64
N ASN A 145 -8.31 -1.54 -17.37
CA ASN A 145 -7.53 -0.38 -16.98
C ASN A 145 -6.13 -0.73 -16.43
N SER A 146 -5.61 -1.94 -16.72
CA SER A 146 -4.25 -2.31 -16.37
C SER A 146 -3.21 -1.53 -17.20
N VAL A 147 -1.99 -1.41 -16.66
CA VAL A 147 -0.87 -0.79 -17.36
C VAL A 147 -0.61 -1.52 -18.67
N GLY A 148 -0.27 -0.76 -19.72
CA GLY A 148 0.00 -1.30 -21.06
C GLY A 148 -1.21 -1.43 -21.98
N ASN A 149 -2.44 -1.41 -21.45
CA ASN A 149 -3.65 -1.56 -22.29
C ASN A 149 -4.02 -0.30 -23.10
N SER A 150 -3.56 0.89 -22.69
CA SER A 150 -3.77 2.12 -23.46
C SER A 150 -2.72 3.20 -23.18
N ALA A 151 -1.87 3.48 -24.17
CA ALA A 151 -0.92 4.60 -24.11
C ALA A 151 -1.65 5.96 -24.06
N ALA A 152 -2.79 6.07 -24.75
CA ALA A 152 -3.62 7.27 -24.71
C ALA A 152 -4.19 7.53 -23.31
N ALA A 153 -4.59 6.47 -22.58
CA ALA A 153 -5.06 6.60 -21.20
C ALA A 153 -3.95 7.06 -20.25
N HIS A 154 -2.70 6.63 -20.48
CA HIS A 154 -1.55 7.14 -19.73
C HIS A 154 -1.38 8.65 -19.93
N GLU A 155 -1.34 9.12 -21.18
CA GLU A 155 -1.19 10.55 -21.49
C GLU A 155 -2.34 11.40 -20.95
N HIS A 156 -3.59 10.99 -21.17
CA HIS A 156 -4.76 11.73 -20.70
C HIS A 156 -4.94 11.68 -19.17
N GLY A 157 -4.38 10.66 -18.52
CA GLY A 157 -4.48 10.48 -17.07
C GLY A 157 -3.40 11.23 -16.27
N LYS A 158 -2.45 11.90 -16.93
CA LYS A 158 -1.40 12.65 -16.23
C LYS A 158 -1.99 13.82 -15.45
N GLY A 159 -1.60 13.95 -14.18
CA GLY A 159 -2.11 14.99 -13.28
C GLY A 159 -3.52 14.72 -12.73
N ALA A 160 -4.14 13.58 -13.07
CA ALA A 160 -5.41 13.19 -12.48
C ALA A 160 -5.24 12.81 -11.00
N HIS A 161 -6.27 13.10 -10.20
CA HIS A 161 -6.36 12.61 -8.83
C HIS A 161 -6.55 11.09 -8.80
N GLN A 162 -5.72 10.41 -8.00
CA GLN A 162 -5.75 8.95 -7.83
C GLN A 162 -6.64 8.50 -6.68
N MET A 163 -6.73 9.34 -5.66
CA MET A 163 -7.77 9.27 -4.66
C MET A 163 -8.49 10.59 -4.58
N ASN A 164 -9.78 10.49 -4.31
CA ASN A 164 -10.68 11.61 -4.19
C ASN A 164 -10.46 12.36 -2.86
N ASP A 165 -9.46 11.99 -2.06
CA ASP A 165 -9.17 12.48 -0.70
C ASP A 165 -9.03 14.02 -0.61
N HIS A 166 -8.60 14.68 -1.70
CA HIS A 166 -8.57 16.15 -1.76
C HIS A 166 -9.95 16.80 -1.97
N VAL A 167 -10.91 16.05 -2.53
CA VAL A 167 -12.33 16.41 -2.71
C VAL A 167 -13.18 15.89 -1.54
N GLU A 168 -12.75 14.78 -0.94
CA GLU A 168 -13.32 14.10 0.22
C GLU A 168 -12.78 14.63 1.56
N SER A 169 -11.77 15.51 1.65
CA SER A 169 -11.50 16.11 2.98
C SER A 169 -12.69 16.93 3.50
N ASN A 170 -13.62 17.32 2.62
CA ASN A 170 -14.91 17.92 2.97
C ASN A 170 -16.09 16.92 3.04
N PHE A 171 -15.96 15.68 2.54
CA PHE A 171 -17.05 14.67 2.44
C PHE A 171 -16.71 13.25 2.96
N GLY A 172 -15.45 12.86 2.95
CA GLY A 172 -14.89 11.58 3.39
C GLY A 172 -14.91 11.37 4.91
N CYS A 173 -15.16 12.40 5.72
CA CYS A 173 -15.62 12.20 7.10
C CYS A 173 -17.12 11.89 7.18
N TYR A 174 -17.93 12.26 6.18
CA TYR A 174 -19.35 11.95 6.17
C TYR A 174 -19.59 10.50 5.70
N ASP A 175 -18.89 10.03 4.66
CA ASP A 175 -19.06 8.67 4.14
C ASP A 175 -18.57 7.59 5.13
N LEU A 176 -17.44 7.83 5.80
CA LEU A 176 -16.93 6.94 6.86
C LEU A 176 -17.87 6.87 8.08
N VAL A 177 -18.59 7.95 8.40
CA VAL A 177 -19.59 7.98 9.49
C VAL A 177 -20.92 7.37 9.04
N ALA A 178 -21.35 7.61 7.80
CA ALA A 178 -22.58 7.07 7.21
C ALA A 178 -22.51 5.54 7.01
N HIS A 179 -21.34 5.01 6.68
CA HIS A 179 -21.14 3.56 6.54
C HIS A 179 -20.95 2.83 7.89
N MET A 180 -20.61 3.54 8.97
CA MET A 180 -20.41 2.94 10.30
C MET A 180 -21.68 2.88 11.16
N PHE A 181 -22.67 3.76 10.97
CA PHE A 181 -23.89 3.77 11.77
C PHE A 181 -25.15 3.81 10.91
N ARG A 182 -25.75 2.64 10.66
CA ARG A 182 -26.96 2.45 9.82
C ARG A 182 -28.21 3.23 10.27
N TYR A 183 -28.21 3.83 11.47
CA TYR A 183 -29.36 4.53 12.05
C TYR A 183 -29.03 5.88 12.73
N ALA A 184 -27.86 6.48 12.45
CA ALA A 184 -27.63 7.86 12.87
C ALA A 184 -28.39 8.79 11.91
N THR A 185 -29.59 9.11 12.35
CA THR A 185 -30.69 9.86 11.75
C THR A 185 -30.32 11.19 11.09
N VAL A 186 -30.94 11.50 9.95
CA VAL A 186 -32.03 12.51 9.83
C VAL A 186 -31.61 13.87 10.39
N GLU A 187 -31.11 14.72 9.50
CA GLU A 187 -31.27 16.19 9.51
C GLU A 187 -30.56 16.68 8.23
N ASN A 188 -31.31 16.89 7.14
CA ASN A 188 -32.05 18.09 6.75
C ASN A 188 -31.19 19.19 6.11
N LEU A 189 -31.61 19.54 4.89
CA LEU A 189 -31.42 20.78 4.14
C LEU A 189 -30.09 20.98 3.40
#